data_AF-A0A661R8C3-F1
#
_entry.id   AF-A0A661R8C3-F1
#
_cell.length_a   1.000
_cell.length_b   1.000
_cell.length_c   1.000
_cell.angle_alpha   90.00
_cell.angle_beta   90.00
_cell.angle_gamma   90.00
#
_symmetry.space_group_name_H-M   'P 1'
#
loop_
_entity.id
_entity.type
_entity.pdbx_description
1 polymer ?
#
loop_
_entity_poly.entity_id
_entity_poly.type
_entity_poly.pdbx_seq_one_letter_code
_entity_poly.pdbx_strand_id
1 'polypeptide(L)'
;MDRAVAAWNDQFARVWDRLPLRVGVVAFPRMTPFQAVIEAARNIEADLARNGNKPETWRVAGCETRDGVTVLSLRSLDGQSEILKTMPIRFPDGREDVFYPNLAVEDKQVRCPHDFQHPKGQTYRHAKDLRSGDGVLVYPSYIAAVFLDSTAKRFEPLSSRQLMQWRRMRDLWRLIDRSVPSQTALRGAWSELVERRETWQGSEGTWLEGGEGAWLDLVRTVFHERLGVRSARLETLVQAARDGLLEWSLEWHMGVLKKQVSGGDR
;
A
#
# COMPACT_ATOMS: atom_id res chain seq x y z
N MET A 1 -3.30 12.69 -4.77
CA MET A 1 -2.41 11.69 -4.16
C MET A 1 -1.31 11.22 -5.10
N ASP A 2 -1.65 10.63 -6.26
CA ASP A 2 -0.65 10.09 -7.22
C ASP A 2 0.51 11.08 -7.54
N ARG A 3 0.19 12.36 -7.77
CA ARG A 3 1.19 13.43 -7.99
C ARG A 3 2.10 13.68 -6.78
N ALA A 4 1.56 13.63 -5.57
CA ALA A 4 2.34 13.83 -4.35
C ALA A 4 3.32 12.67 -4.12
N VAL A 5 2.88 11.43 -4.38
CA VAL A 5 3.75 10.25 -4.32
C VAL A 5 4.83 10.32 -5.38
N ALA A 6 4.51 10.72 -6.61
CA ALA A 6 5.50 10.90 -7.68
C ALA A 6 6.55 11.95 -7.28
N ALA A 7 6.12 13.17 -6.91
CA ALA A 7 7.01 14.24 -6.49
C ALA A 7 7.89 13.85 -5.29
N TRP A 8 7.34 13.12 -4.32
CA TRP A 8 8.12 12.64 -3.19
C TRP A 8 9.17 11.60 -3.61
N ASN A 9 8.85 10.67 -4.52
CA ASN A 9 9.86 9.75 -5.03
C ASN A 9 10.96 10.50 -5.79
N ASP A 10 10.60 11.46 -6.64
CA ASP A 10 11.58 12.21 -7.43
C ASP A 10 12.56 13.00 -6.53
N GLN A 11 12.06 13.57 -5.43
CA GLN A 11 12.86 14.40 -4.51
C GLN A 11 13.60 13.59 -3.44
N PHE A 12 12.99 12.51 -2.94
CA PHE A 12 13.44 11.81 -1.73
C PHE A 12 13.76 10.33 -1.96
N ALA A 13 13.80 9.84 -3.22
CA ALA A 13 14.14 8.46 -3.54
C ALA A 13 15.45 7.99 -2.90
N ARG A 14 16.44 8.87 -2.66
CA ARG A 14 17.73 8.47 -2.06
C ARG A 14 17.65 8.18 -0.56
N VAL A 15 16.61 8.68 0.11
CA VAL A 15 16.44 8.63 1.58
C VAL A 15 15.10 8.01 2.00
N TRP A 16 14.46 7.30 1.07
CA TRP A 16 13.13 6.74 1.20
C TRP A 16 12.98 5.80 2.40
N ASP A 17 14.07 5.17 2.81
CA ASP A 17 14.19 4.20 3.91
C ASP A 17 14.03 4.86 5.28
N ARG A 18 14.43 6.13 5.42
CA ARG A 18 14.48 6.85 6.71
C ARG A 18 13.61 8.08 6.78
N LEU A 19 13.09 8.54 5.64
CA LEU A 19 12.19 9.68 5.55
C LEU A 19 10.83 9.25 4.99
N PRO A 20 10.04 8.43 5.70
CA PRO A 20 8.79 7.89 5.17
C PRO A 20 7.78 8.97 4.77
N LEU A 21 7.09 8.78 3.65
CA LEU A 21 5.92 9.58 3.32
C LEU A 21 4.70 9.04 4.07
N ARG A 22 4.14 9.86 4.96
CA ARG A 22 2.90 9.57 5.69
C ARG A 22 1.79 10.46 5.14
N VAL A 23 0.69 9.86 4.71
CA VAL A 23 -0.41 10.61 4.09
C VAL A 23 -1.73 10.31 4.78
N GLY A 24 -2.38 11.36 5.27
CA GLY A 24 -3.78 11.32 5.68
C GLY A 24 -4.69 11.91 4.61
N VAL A 25 -5.80 11.24 4.33
CA VAL A 25 -6.83 11.74 3.42
C VAL A 25 -8.18 11.73 4.12
N VAL A 26 -8.79 12.91 4.27
CA VAL A 26 -10.17 13.06 4.75
C VAL A 26 -11.02 13.50 3.56
N ALA A 27 -11.89 12.61 3.09
CA ALA A 27 -12.91 12.93 2.11
C ALA A 27 -14.25 13.16 2.83
N PHE A 28 -15.05 14.11 2.36
CA PHE A 28 -16.31 14.45 3.02
C PHE A 28 -17.28 15.18 2.06
N PRO A 29 -18.60 15.02 2.21
CA PRO A 29 -19.60 15.86 1.54
C PRO A 29 -19.44 17.35 1.87
N ARG A 30 -19.90 18.22 0.97
CA ARG A 30 -19.79 19.69 1.11
C ARG A 30 -20.37 20.22 2.43
N MET A 31 -21.42 19.60 2.95
CA MET A 31 -22.14 20.05 4.15
C MET A 31 -21.59 19.45 5.45
N THR A 32 -20.51 18.68 5.41
CA THR A 32 -19.91 18.12 6.62
C THR A 32 -19.34 19.22 7.51
N PRO A 33 -19.68 19.25 8.82
CA PRO A 33 -19.14 20.24 9.74
C PRO A 33 -17.61 20.21 9.79
N PHE A 34 -16.97 21.38 9.65
CA PHE A 34 -15.51 21.47 9.56
C PHE A 34 -14.80 20.94 10.82
N GLN A 35 -15.41 21.08 12.00
CA GLN A 35 -14.89 20.51 13.24
C GLN A 35 -14.72 18.98 13.14
N ALA A 36 -15.69 18.27 12.54
CA ALA A 36 -15.59 16.83 12.35
C ALA A 36 -14.45 16.45 11.38
N VAL A 37 -14.20 17.28 10.36
CA VAL A 37 -13.09 17.10 9.42
C VAL A 37 -11.74 17.27 10.13
N ILE A 38 -11.59 18.30 10.96
CA ILE A 38 -10.36 18.55 11.74
C ILE A 38 -10.11 17.43 12.75
N GLU A 39 -11.15 16.96 13.43
CA GLU A 39 -11.04 15.84 14.37
C GLU A 39 -10.61 14.55 13.65
N ALA A 40 -11.23 14.23 12.51
CA ALA A 40 -10.82 13.08 11.70
C ALA A 40 -9.36 13.19 11.21
N ALA A 41 -8.92 14.39 10.80
CA ALA A 41 -7.54 14.62 10.40
C ALA A 41 -6.56 14.38 11.56
N ARG A 42 -6.87 14.84 12.77
CA ARG A 42 -6.06 14.59 13.97
C ARG A 42 -6.01 13.11 14.34
N ASN A 43 -7.13 12.41 14.23
CA ASN A 43 -7.18 10.97 14.49
C ASN A 43 -6.27 10.21 13.52
N ILE A 44 -6.28 10.60 12.23
CA ILE A 44 -5.37 10.05 11.22
C ILE A 44 -3.91 10.36 11.53
N GLU A 45 -3.59 11.59 11.90
CA GLU A 45 -2.23 11.97 12.27
C GLU A 45 -1.70 11.13 13.44
N ALA A 46 -2.53 10.96 14.48
CA ALA A 46 -2.19 10.15 15.65
C ALA A 46 -1.99 8.66 15.29
N ASP A 47 -2.85 8.11 14.42
CA ASP A 47 -2.73 6.72 13.94
C ASP A 47 -1.46 6.51 13.10
N LEU A 48 -1.18 7.39 12.14
CA LEU A 48 0.03 7.33 11.31
C LEU A 48 1.31 7.49 12.14
N ALA A 49 1.28 8.33 13.19
CA ALA A 49 2.40 8.47 14.11
C ALA A 49 2.64 7.21 14.94
N ARG A 50 1.58 6.55 15.41
CA ARG A 50 1.65 5.29 16.16
C ARG A 50 2.26 4.16 15.32
N ASN A 51 1.82 4.03 14.07
CA ASN A 51 2.22 2.95 13.18
C ASN A 51 3.58 3.18 12.51
N GLY A 52 3.95 4.44 12.26
CA GLY A 52 5.12 4.78 11.43
C GLY A 52 6.44 4.99 12.16
N ASN A 53 6.48 4.99 13.49
CA ASN A 53 7.65 5.43 14.27
C ASN A 53 8.72 4.36 14.52
N LYS A 54 8.48 3.11 14.11
CA LYS A 54 9.44 2.02 14.28
C LYS A 54 9.94 1.54 12.92
N PRO A 55 11.27 1.37 12.74
CA PRO A 55 11.78 0.73 11.56
C PRO A 55 11.46 -0.76 11.59
N GLU A 56 11.31 -1.35 10.42
CA GLU A 56 11.20 -2.79 10.17
C GLU A 56 12.37 -3.24 9.30
N THR A 57 12.84 -4.47 9.52
CA THR A 57 13.89 -5.06 8.71
C THR A 57 13.29 -5.65 7.44
N TRP A 58 13.85 -5.30 6.29
CA TRP A 58 13.54 -5.89 5.00
C TRP A 58 14.76 -6.63 4.47
N ARG A 59 14.55 -7.76 3.79
CA ARG A 59 15.62 -8.54 3.16
C ARG A 59 15.79 -8.12 1.72
N VAL A 60 17.03 -7.87 1.32
CA VAL A 60 17.36 -7.66 -0.09
C VAL A 60 17.19 -8.99 -0.84
N ALA A 61 16.25 -9.04 -1.77
CA ALA A 61 16.05 -10.16 -2.68
C ALA A 61 16.86 -10.01 -3.97
N GLY A 62 17.16 -8.77 -4.38
CA GLY A 62 17.96 -8.47 -5.55
C GLY A 62 18.49 -7.04 -5.51
N CYS A 63 19.67 -6.83 -6.07
CA CYS A 63 20.31 -5.53 -6.23
C CYS A 63 20.95 -5.49 -7.62
N GLU A 64 20.54 -4.52 -8.42
CA GLU A 64 21.11 -4.26 -9.75
C GLU A 64 21.48 -2.79 -9.86
N THR A 65 22.67 -2.48 -10.35
CA THR A 65 23.10 -1.10 -10.59
C THR A 65 23.45 -0.93 -12.06
N ARG A 66 22.78 0.02 -12.72
CA ARG A 66 22.99 0.33 -14.12
C ARG A 66 22.85 1.82 -14.36
N ASP A 67 23.75 2.39 -15.17
CA ASP A 67 23.70 3.78 -15.63
C ASP A 67 23.51 4.82 -14.51
N GLY A 68 24.11 4.59 -13.34
CA GLY A 68 24.02 5.52 -12.19
C GLY A 68 22.72 5.41 -11.39
N VAL A 69 21.95 4.33 -11.58
CA VAL A 69 20.74 4.02 -10.84
C VAL A 69 20.87 2.63 -10.23
N THR A 70 20.54 2.50 -8.94
CA THR A 70 20.42 1.21 -8.26
C THR A 70 18.95 0.84 -8.10
N VAL A 71 18.61 -0.37 -8.48
CA VAL A 71 17.30 -1.00 -8.28
C VAL A 71 17.43 -2.07 -7.21
N LEU A 72 16.65 -1.93 -6.15
CA LEU A 72 16.57 -2.88 -5.04
C LEU A 72 15.21 -3.58 -5.06
N SER A 73 15.23 -4.90 -5.07
CA SER A 73 14.06 -5.71 -4.70
C SER A 73 14.19 -6.08 -3.22
N LEU A 74 13.19 -5.70 -2.43
CA LEU A 74 13.16 -5.92 -0.99
C LEU A 74 11.92 -6.71 -0.62
N ARG A 75 12.08 -7.67 0.29
CA ARG A 75 10.99 -8.48 0.83
C ARG A 75 10.87 -8.27 2.33
N SER A 76 9.64 -8.12 2.82
CA SER A 76 9.36 -8.09 4.25
C SER A 76 9.72 -9.44 4.89
N LEU A 77 10.04 -9.46 6.18
CA LEU A 77 10.42 -10.71 6.87
C LEU A 77 9.31 -11.76 6.92
N ASP A 78 8.04 -11.33 6.93
CA ASP A 78 6.87 -12.21 6.86
C ASP A 78 6.59 -12.76 5.44
N GLY A 79 7.36 -12.32 4.45
CA GLY A 79 7.23 -12.69 3.04
C GLY A 79 5.97 -12.17 2.36
N GLN A 80 5.12 -11.39 3.05
CA GLN A 80 3.82 -10.95 2.52
C GLN A 80 3.94 -9.74 1.58
N SER A 81 5.03 -8.98 1.69
CA SER A 81 5.24 -7.75 0.93
C SER A 81 6.58 -7.78 0.19
N GLU A 82 6.54 -7.32 -1.06
CA GLU A 82 7.72 -7.11 -1.88
C GLU A 82 7.65 -5.71 -2.49
N ILE A 83 8.75 -4.97 -2.39
CA ILE A 83 8.88 -3.63 -2.94
C ILE A 83 10.07 -3.54 -3.87
N LEU A 84 9.86 -2.88 -5.00
CA LEU A 84 10.91 -2.45 -5.90
C LEU A 84 11.22 -0.98 -5.63
N LYS A 85 12.48 -0.66 -5.36
CA LYS A 85 12.95 0.70 -5.10
C LYS A 85 14.03 1.08 -6.08
N THR A 86 13.88 2.25 -6.67
CA THR A 86 14.81 2.80 -7.64
C THR A 86 15.46 4.04 -7.03
N MET A 87 16.78 4.06 -7.00
CA MET A 87 17.55 5.09 -6.33
C MET A 87 18.64 5.62 -7.27
N PRO A 88 18.64 6.92 -7.62
CA PRO A 88 19.75 7.51 -8.33
C PRO A 88 20.97 7.58 -7.40
N ILE A 89 22.09 7.02 -7.83
CA ILE A 89 23.38 7.01 -7.12
C ILE A 89 24.38 7.99 -7.72
N ARG A 90 23.94 8.82 -8.67
CA ARG A 90 24.71 9.93 -9.24
C ARG A 90 23.95 11.25 -9.11
N PHE A 91 24.69 12.34 -9.01
CA PHE A 91 24.17 13.69 -9.17
C PHE A 91 23.87 13.98 -10.66
N PRO A 92 23.08 15.03 -10.96
CA PRO A 92 22.79 15.44 -12.34
C PRO A 92 24.04 15.77 -13.17
N ASP A 93 25.14 16.14 -12.51
CA ASP A 93 26.44 16.39 -13.14
C ASP A 93 27.27 15.12 -13.41
N GLY A 94 26.73 13.94 -13.12
CA GLY A 94 27.35 12.65 -13.37
C GLY A 94 28.28 12.14 -12.26
N ARG A 95 28.58 12.95 -11.24
CA ARG A 95 29.40 12.51 -10.09
C ARG A 95 28.65 11.48 -9.26
N GLU A 96 29.39 10.54 -8.69
CA GLU A 96 28.82 9.57 -7.74
C GLU A 96 28.35 10.28 -6.46
N ASP A 97 27.15 9.94 -6.02
CA ASP A 97 26.57 10.43 -4.78
C ASP A 97 26.91 9.47 -3.63
N VAL A 98 28.03 9.74 -2.96
CA VAL A 98 28.46 8.95 -1.80
C VAL A 98 27.73 9.33 -0.50
N PHE A 99 26.88 10.36 -0.52
CA PHE A 99 26.32 10.96 0.69
C PHE A 99 24.92 10.44 1.01
N TYR A 100 24.02 10.46 0.03
CA TYR A 100 22.60 10.22 0.27
C TYR A 100 22.13 8.76 0.17
N PRO A 101 22.51 7.96 -0.85
CA PRO A 101 21.95 6.64 -1.10
C PRO A 101 22.56 5.55 -0.19
N ASN A 102 22.65 5.85 1.10
CA ASN A 102 23.13 4.95 2.14
C ASN A 102 21.94 4.46 2.96
N LEU A 103 21.83 3.14 3.17
CA LEU A 103 20.77 2.49 3.93
C LEU A 103 21.32 1.93 5.24
N ALA A 104 20.55 2.05 6.31
CA ALA A 104 20.89 1.39 7.58
C ALA A 104 20.77 -0.14 7.42
N VAL A 105 21.82 -0.88 7.77
CA VAL A 105 21.86 -2.34 7.65
C VAL A 105 21.79 -3.04 9.02
N GLU A 106 21.17 -4.21 9.08
CA GLU A 106 21.12 -5.04 10.29
C GLU A 106 22.52 -5.49 10.72
N ASP A 107 23.37 -5.80 9.74
CA ASP A 107 24.78 -6.14 9.93
C ASP A 107 25.58 -4.90 10.36
N LYS A 108 26.22 -4.97 11.52
CA LYS A 108 27.03 -3.88 12.07
C LYS A 108 28.48 -3.88 11.58
N GLN A 109 28.89 -4.86 10.77
CA GLN A 109 30.25 -4.91 10.26
C GLN A 109 30.43 -3.97 9.06
N VAL A 110 31.53 -3.22 9.09
CA VAL A 110 32.02 -2.46 7.93
C VAL A 110 32.63 -3.45 6.95
N ARG A 111 32.05 -3.55 5.75
CA ARG A 111 32.48 -4.51 4.71
C ARG A 111 32.96 -3.82 3.44
N CYS A 112 32.46 -2.62 3.16
CA CYS A 112 32.70 -1.89 1.92
C CYS A 112 33.36 -0.53 2.19
N PRO A 113 34.11 0.04 1.23
CA PRO A 113 34.82 1.32 1.43
C PRO A 113 33.91 2.51 1.78
N HIS A 114 32.66 2.51 1.32
CA HIS A 114 31.68 3.57 1.60
C HIS A 114 30.81 3.28 2.83
N ASP A 115 31.01 2.13 3.50
CA ASP A 115 30.30 1.85 4.74
C ASP A 115 30.77 2.82 5.81
N PHE A 116 29.84 3.32 6.62
CA PHE A 116 30.17 4.12 7.79
C PHE A 116 29.31 3.73 8.98
N GLN A 117 29.85 3.90 10.18
CA GLN A 117 29.15 3.67 11.42
C GLN A 117 28.72 5.00 12.03
N HIS A 118 27.43 5.13 12.31
CA HIS A 118 26.89 6.21 13.13
C HIS A 118 27.42 6.06 14.58
N PRO A 119 27.63 7.16 15.34
CA PRO A 119 28.10 7.09 16.73
C PRO A 119 27.29 6.21 17.69
N LYS A 120 26.06 5.86 17.31
CA LYS A 120 25.17 4.94 18.05
C LYS A 120 25.37 3.45 17.66
N GLY A 121 26.37 3.14 16.84
CA GLY A 121 26.71 1.78 16.41
C GLY A 121 25.90 1.23 15.23
N GLN A 122 25.04 2.04 14.60
CA GLN A 122 24.31 1.67 13.38
C GLN A 122 25.23 1.78 12.17
N THR A 123 25.35 0.73 11.36
CA THR A 123 26.11 0.76 10.11
C THR A 123 25.20 1.17 8.96
N TYR A 124 25.73 2.04 8.09
CA TYR A 124 25.10 2.45 6.85
C TYR A 124 25.93 1.94 5.68
N ARG A 125 25.25 1.38 4.68
CA ARG A 125 25.85 0.82 3.47
C ARG A 125 25.28 1.50 2.25
N HIS A 126 26.15 1.83 1.31
CA HIS A 126 25.76 2.42 0.05
C HIS A 126 24.89 1.45 -0.75
N ALA A 127 23.82 1.93 -1.39
CA ALA A 127 22.81 1.10 -2.05
C ALA A 127 23.42 0.13 -3.09
N LYS A 128 24.38 0.61 -3.88
CA LYS A 128 25.10 -0.19 -4.88
C LYS A 128 25.88 -1.39 -4.30
N ASP A 129 26.24 -1.31 -3.02
CA ASP A 129 27.08 -2.30 -2.33
C ASP A 129 26.24 -3.32 -1.53
N LEU A 130 24.91 -3.18 -1.53
CA LEU A 130 23.99 -4.15 -0.95
C LEU A 130 23.98 -5.46 -1.76
N ARG A 131 23.85 -6.57 -1.06
CA ARG A 131 23.81 -7.93 -1.63
C ARG A 131 22.52 -8.64 -1.24
N SER A 132 22.12 -9.63 -2.03
CA SER A 132 21.02 -10.51 -1.67
C SER A 132 21.24 -11.12 -0.28
N GLY A 133 20.21 -11.12 0.55
CA GLY A 133 20.24 -11.56 1.94
C GLY A 133 20.55 -10.48 2.97
N ASP A 134 21.14 -9.34 2.57
CA ASP A 134 21.37 -8.22 3.49
C ASP A 134 20.03 -7.75 4.09
N GLY A 135 20.03 -7.48 5.40
CA GLY A 135 18.92 -6.85 6.10
C GLY A 135 19.06 -5.34 6.09
N VAL A 136 18.06 -4.61 5.62
CA VAL A 136 17.99 -3.15 5.65
C VAL A 136 16.87 -2.69 6.57
N LEU A 137 17.13 -1.66 7.37
CA LEU A 137 16.14 -1.03 8.24
C LEU A 137 15.36 0.01 7.44
N VAL A 138 14.04 -0.15 7.40
CA VAL A 138 13.13 0.68 6.63
C VAL A 138 12.07 1.24 7.55
N TYR A 139 11.87 2.55 7.49
CA TYR A 139 10.69 3.23 8.00
C TYR A 139 9.62 3.22 6.89
N PRO A 140 8.57 2.40 7.01
CA PRO A 140 7.57 2.28 5.98
C PRO A 140 6.76 3.57 5.81
N SER A 141 6.46 3.86 4.55
CA SER A 141 5.51 4.91 4.19
C SER A 141 4.09 4.38 4.34
N TYR A 142 3.20 5.17 4.92
CA TYR A 142 1.80 4.79 5.20
C TYR A 142 0.81 5.78 4.62
N ILE A 143 -0.39 5.28 4.35
CA ILE A 143 -1.56 6.07 4.01
C ILE A 143 -2.74 5.64 4.88
N ALA A 144 -3.48 6.61 5.37
CA ALA A 144 -4.78 6.40 5.99
C ALA A 144 -5.79 7.30 5.27
N ALA A 145 -6.94 6.74 4.92
CA ALA A 145 -8.00 7.47 4.25
C ALA A 145 -9.33 7.21 4.95
N VAL A 146 -10.11 8.26 5.18
CA VAL A 146 -11.47 8.15 5.72
C VAL A 146 -12.42 8.96 4.85
N PHE A 147 -13.61 8.42 4.64
CA PHE A 147 -14.72 9.14 4.02
C PHE A 147 -15.80 9.40 5.07
N LEU A 148 -16.03 10.67 5.38
CA LEU A 148 -17.05 11.10 6.34
C LEU A 148 -18.42 11.21 5.65
N ASP A 149 -18.98 10.10 5.20
CA ASP A 149 -20.36 10.02 4.71
C ASP A 149 -21.40 10.34 5.81
N SER A 150 -21.00 10.09 7.06
CA SER A 150 -21.62 10.59 8.28
C SER A 150 -20.54 11.13 9.22
N THR A 151 -20.93 11.98 10.16
CA THR A 151 -19.99 12.46 11.18
C THR A 151 -19.50 11.34 12.10
N ALA A 152 -20.26 10.25 12.26
CA ALA A 152 -19.91 9.14 13.15
C ALA A 152 -18.61 8.42 12.73
N LYS A 153 -18.30 8.40 11.42
CA LYS A 153 -17.09 7.79 10.85
C LYS A 153 -15.77 8.22 11.50
N ARG A 154 -15.72 9.40 12.11
CA ARG A 154 -14.50 9.88 12.80
C ARG A 154 -14.14 9.09 14.05
N PHE A 155 -15.08 8.31 14.59
CA PHE A 155 -14.89 7.45 15.76
C PHE A 155 -14.64 5.99 15.40
N GLU A 156 -14.81 5.62 14.13
CA GLU A 156 -14.51 4.27 13.69
C GLU A 156 -12.99 4.03 13.66
N PRO A 157 -12.53 2.78 13.86
CA PRO A 157 -11.12 2.44 13.75
C PRO A 157 -10.56 2.82 12.38
N LEU A 158 -9.41 3.50 12.37
CA LEU A 158 -8.72 3.85 11.14
C LEU A 158 -7.93 2.66 10.61
N SER A 159 -7.94 2.50 9.27
CA SER A 159 -7.14 1.50 8.58
C SER A 159 -5.93 2.18 7.91
N SER A 160 -4.83 2.28 8.66
CA SER A 160 -3.53 2.63 8.07
C SER A 160 -3.00 1.48 7.21
N ARG A 161 -2.59 1.80 5.99
CA ARG A 161 -2.07 0.83 5.02
C ARG A 161 -0.72 1.29 4.49
N GLN A 162 0.16 0.35 4.15
CA GLN A 162 1.42 0.71 3.50
C GLN A 162 1.14 1.49 2.21
N LEU A 163 1.91 2.54 1.95
CA LEU A 163 1.68 3.46 0.84
C LEU A 163 1.66 2.76 -0.53
N MET A 164 2.40 1.67 -0.70
CA MET A 164 2.36 0.84 -1.92
C MET A 164 0.97 0.26 -2.21
N GLN A 165 0.18 -0.03 -1.17
CA GLN A 165 -1.17 -0.55 -1.31
C GLN A 165 -2.09 0.48 -1.99
N TRP A 166 -1.80 1.78 -1.89
CA TRP A 166 -2.52 2.80 -2.65
C TRP A 166 -2.42 2.57 -4.16
N ARG A 167 -1.21 2.30 -4.67
CA ARG A 167 -1.01 2.01 -6.10
C ARG A 167 -1.71 0.70 -6.49
N ARG A 168 -1.55 -0.35 -5.69
CA ARG A 168 -2.25 -1.64 -5.90
C ARG A 168 -3.77 -1.47 -5.95
N MET A 169 -4.34 -0.71 -5.01
CA MET A 169 -5.77 -0.39 -4.97
C MET A 169 -6.23 0.34 -6.25
N ARG A 170 -5.40 1.25 -6.78
CA ARG A 170 -5.68 1.96 -8.05
C ARG A 170 -5.57 1.06 -9.27
N ASP A 171 -4.58 0.18 -9.31
CA ASP A 171 -4.42 -0.82 -10.36
C ASP A 171 -5.56 -1.85 -10.34
N LEU A 172 -6.00 -2.23 -9.15
CA LEU A 172 -7.16 -3.10 -8.95
C LEU A 172 -8.43 -2.48 -9.53
N TRP A 173 -8.68 -1.19 -9.30
CA TRP A 173 -9.81 -0.51 -9.95
C TRP A 173 -9.71 -0.56 -11.47
N ARG A 174 -8.53 -0.33 -12.07
CA ARG A 174 -8.35 -0.44 -13.53
C ARG A 174 -8.61 -1.86 -14.04
N LEU A 175 -8.24 -2.87 -13.25
CA LEU A 175 -8.54 -4.27 -13.56
C LEU A 175 -10.06 -4.51 -13.55
N ILE A 176 -10.75 -4.03 -12.52
CA ILE A 176 -12.21 -4.14 -12.39
C ILE A 176 -12.92 -3.44 -13.56
N ASP A 177 -12.55 -2.20 -13.84
CA ASP A 177 -13.11 -1.37 -14.91
C ASP A 177 -13.06 -2.06 -16.29
N ARG A 178 -11.97 -2.78 -16.57
CA ARG A 178 -11.78 -3.53 -17.82
C ARG A 178 -12.39 -4.93 -17.83
N SER A 179 -12.68 -5.50 -16.67
CA SER A 179 -13.09 -6.90 -16.55
C SER A 179 -14.58 -7.07 -16.32
N VAL A 180 -15.24 -6.06 -15.74
CA VAL A 180 -16.64 -6.16 -15.32
C VAL A 180 -17.58 -5.64 -16.40
N PRO A 181 -18.68 -6.34 -16.71
CA PRO A 181 -19.56 -6.01 -17.83
C PRO A 181 -20.32 -4.69 -17.65
N SER A 182 -20.70 -4.32 -16.43
CA SER A 182 -21.44 -3.07 -16.18
C SER A 182 -21.38 -2.62 -14.73
N GLN A 183 -21.67 -1.34 -14.51
CA GLN A 183 -21.74 -0.74 -13.17
C GLN A 183 -22.82 -1.36 -12.29
N THR A 184 -23.97 -1.73 -12.87
CA THR A 184 -25.07 -2.37 -12.16
C THR A 184 -24.70 -3.78 -11.72
N ALA A 185 -24.07 -4.56 -12.60
CA ALA A 185 -23.57 -5.89 -12.26
C ALA A 185 -22.54 -5.83 -11.12
N LEU A 186 -21.61 -4.87 -11.18
CA LEU A 186 -20.62 -4.67 -10.12
C LEU A 186 -21.27 -4.35 -8.77
N ARG A 187 -22.26 -3.44 -8.75
CA ARG A 187 -22.96 -3.08 -7.52
C ARG A 187 -23.73 -4.26 -6.94
N GLY A 188 -24.47 -4.98 -7.79
CA GLY A 188 -25.22 -6.16 -7.36
C GLY A 188 -24.31 -7.25 -6.78
N ALA A 189 -23.20 -7.54 -7.46
CA ALA A 189 -22.18 -8.47 -6.97
C ALA A 189 -21.59 -8.00 -5.63
N TRP A 190 -21.22 -6.72 -5.52
CA TRP A 190 -20.63 -6.20 -4.28
C TRP A 190 -21.61 -6.23 -3.11
N SER A 191 -22.87 -5.83 -3.30
CA SER A 191 -23.89 -5.88 -2.26
C SER A 191 -24.09 -7.29 -1.69
N GLU A 192 -24.14 -8.30 -2.55
CA GLU A 192 -24.24 -9.70 -2.12
C GLU A 192 -23.03 -10.14 -1.29
N LEU A 193 -21.81 -9.76 -1.72
CA LEU A 193 -20.59 -10.13 -1.01
C LEU A 193 -20.51 -9.48 0.38
N VAL A 194 -20.95 -8.22 0.50
CA VAL A 194 -21.00 -7.51 1.79
C VAL A 194 -22.04 -8.15 2.71
N GLU A 195 -23.25 -8.38 2.22
CA GLU A 195 -24.32 -9.01 3.01
C GLU A 195 -23.90 -10.38 3.54
N ARG A 196 -23.29 -11.23 2.69
CA ARG A 196 -22.82 -12.55 3.12
C ARG A 196 -21.64 -12.47 4.09
N ARG A 197 -20.74 -11.50 3.92
CA ARG A 197 -19.65 -11.26 4.87
C ARG A 197 -20.20 -10.96 6.26
N GLU A 198 -21.17 -10.05 6.35
CA GLU A 198 -21.80 -9.65 7.62
C GLU A 198 -22.48 -10.85 8.31
N THR A 199 -23.10 -11.76 7.54
CA THR A 199 -23.71 -12.98 8.12
C THR A 199 -22.70 -14.02 8.59
N TRP A 200 -21.47 -14.00 8.08
CA TRP A 200 -20.41 -14.98 8.39
C TRP A 200 -19.32 -14.42 9.30
N GLN A 201 -19.47 -13.17 9.72
CA GLN A 201 -18.67 -12.53 10.75
C GLN A 201 -19.48 -12.41 12.04
N GLY A 202 -18.82 -12.63 13.18
CA GLY A 202 -19.40 -12.36 14.50
C GLY A 202 -19.49 -10.86 14.79
N SER A 203 -20.04 -10.52 15.97
CA SER A 203 -20.23 -9.13 16.41
C SER A 203 -18.95 -8.30 16.50
N GLU A 204 -17.78 -8.94 16.53
CA GLU A 204 -16.46 -8.31 16.58
C GLU A 204 -15.77 -8.26 15.21
N GLY A 205 -16.46 -8.64 14.13
CA GLY A 205 -15.88 -8.74 12.78
C GLY A 205 -14.97 -9.96 12.58
N THR A 206 -14.91 -10.86 13.56
CA THR A 206 -14.17 -12.12 13.49
C THR A 206 -14.93 -13.14 12.65
N TRP A 207 -14.23 -13.87 11.77
CA TRP A 207 -14.85 -14.91 10.97
C TRP A 207 -15.37 -16.05 11.84
N LEU A 208 -16.58 -16.52 11.53
CA LEU A 208 -17.06 -17.81 12.04
C LEU A 208 -16.20 -18.95 11.48
N GLU A 209 -16.23 -20.11 12.10
CA GLU A 209 -15.44 -21.28 11.68
C GLU A 209 -15.72 -21.62 10.20
N GLY A 210 -14.66 -21.61 9.37
CA GLY A 210 -14.75 -21.82 7.92
C GLY A 210 -15.34 -20.65 7.11
N GLY A 211 -15.82 -19.59 7.76
CA GLY A 211 -16.51 -18.47 7.13
C GLY A 211 -15.66 -17.69 6.13
N GLU A 212 -14.38 -17.46 6.45
CA GLU A 212 -13.46 -16.77 5.52
C GLU A 212 -13.27 -17.57 4.21
N GLY A 213 -13.06 -18.88 4.33
CA GLY A 213 -12.90 -19.77 3.18
C GLY A 213 -14.15 -19.79 2.30
N ALA A 214 -15.31 -19.99 2.92
CA ALA A 214 -16.60 -19.96 2.23
C ALA A 214 -16.88 -18.61 1.55
N TRP A 215 -16.49 -17.50 2.20
CA TRP A 215 -16.60 -16.17 1.61
C TRP A 215 -15.69 -15.98 0.40
N LEU A 216 -14.44 -16.45 0.46
CA LEU A 216 -13.53 -16.36 -0.69
C LEU A 216 -13.99 -17.24 -1.87
N ASP A 217 -14.59 -18.40 -1.59
CA ASP A 217 -15.19 -19.24 -2.63
C ASP A 217 -16.43 -18.58 -3.26
N LEU A 218 -17.24 -17.88 -2.45
CA LEU A 218 -18.33 -17.06 -2.95
C LEU A 218 -17.81 -15.91 -3.82
N VAL A 219 -16.78 -15.18 -3.38
CA VAL A 219 -16.10 -14.13 -4.17
C VAL A 219 -15.69 -14.72 -5.52
N ARG A 220 -14.97 -15.85 -5.52
CA ARG A 220 -14.54 -16.50 -6.76
C ARG A 220 -15.73 -16.82 -7.68
N THR A 221 -16.80 -17.39 -7.13
CA THR A 221 -18.00 -17.76 -7.89
C THR A 221 -18.70 -16.54 -8.48
N VAL A 222 -18.92 -15.48 -7.69
CA VAL A 222 -19.59 -14.26 -8.14
C VAL A 222 -18.80 -13.56 -9.24
N PHE A 223 -17.48 -13.41 -9.06
CA PHE A 223 -16.62 -12.81 -10.08
C PHE A 223 -16.55 -13.64 -11.37
N HIS A 224 -16.58 -14.97 -11.25
CA HIS A 224 -16.54 -15.86 -12.41
C HIS A 224 -17.86 -15.89 -13.18
N GLU A 225 -18.96 -16.21 -12.50
CA GLU A 225 -20.26 -16.50 -13.12
C GLU A 225 -20.99 -15.21 -13.49
N ARG A 226 -21.02 -14.22 -12.59
CA ARG A 226 -21.81 -12.99 -12.82
C ARG A 226 -21.04 -11.89 -13.52
N LEU A 227 -19.74 -11.79 -13.24
CA LEU A 227 -18.89 -10.74 -13.81
C LEU A 227 -18.01 -11.25 -14.95
N GLY A 228 -18.03 -12.56 -15.24
CA GLY A 228 -17.31 -13.14 -16.38
C GLY A 228 -15.80 -13.09 -16.26
N VAL A 229 -15.24 -12.85 -15.07
CA VAL A 229 -13.79 -12.74 -14.88
C VAL A 229 -13.14 -14.12 -14.88
N ARG A 230 -12.07 -14.27 -15.66
CA ARG A 230 -11.39 -15.56 -15.88
C ARG A 230 -9.93 -15.53 -15.45
N SER A 231 -9.40 -16.73 -15.17
CA SER A 231 -7.96 -17.02 -15.07
C SER A 231 -7.22 -16.12 -14.07
N ALA A 232 -6.02 -15.63 -14.42
CA ALA A 232 -5.18 -14.84 -13.52
C ALA A 232 -5.86 -13.58 -12.96
N ARG A 233 -6.80 -12.98 -13.70
CA ARG A 233 -7.54 -11.80 -13.22
C ARG A 233 -8.48 -12.17 -12.07
N LEU A 234 -9.12 -13.34 -12.16
CA LEU A 234 -10.00 -13.85 -11.12
C LEU A 234 -9.22 -14.07 -9.83
N GLU A 235 -8.11 -14.79 -9.90
CA GLU A 235 -7.29 -15.06 -8.70
C GLU A 235 -6.70 -13.77 -8.11
N THR A 236 -6.36 -12.79 -8.94
CA THR A 236 -5.93 -11.45 -8.45
C THR A 236 -7.04 -10.76 -7.66
N LEU A 237 -8.30 -10.83 -8.11
CA LEU A 237 -9.44 -10.22 -7.42
C LEU A 237 -9.79 -10.97 -6.13
N VAL A 238 -9.71 -12.31 -6.13
CA VAL A 238 -9.93 -13.13 -4.94
C VAL A 238 -8.86 -12.83 -3.88
N GLN A 239 -7.59 -12.76 -4.27
CA GLN A 239 -6.51 -12.40 -3.34
C GLN A 239 -6.69 -10.97 -2.80
N ALA A 240 -7.07 -10.02 -3.66
CA ALA A 240 -7.36 -8.66 -3.20
C ALA A 240 -8.57 -8.59 -2.26
N ALA A 241 -9.54 -9.50 -2.38
CA ALA A 241 -10.65 -9.64 -1.44
C ALA A 241 -10.17 -10.11 -0.07
N ARG A 242 -9.32 -11.15 -0.03
CA ARG A 242 -8.66 -11.63 1.19
C ARG A 242 -7.88 -10.53 1.89
N ASP A 243 -7.11 -9.74 1.14
CA ASP A 243 -6.25 -8.68 1.71
C ASP A 243 -7.03 -7.39 2.08
N GLY A 244 -8.35 -7.37 1.87
CA GLY A 244 -9.20 -6.19 2.05
C GLY A 244 -8.92 -5.04 1.07
N LEU A 245 -8.11 -5.27 0.04
CA LEU A 245 -7.79 -4.32 -1.04
C LEU A 245 -8.99 -4.10 -1.98
N LEU A 246 -9.78 -5.14 -2.21
CA LEU A 246 -10.98 -5.07 -3.06
C LEU A 246 -12.03 -4.12 -2.48
N GLU A 247 -12.35 -4.29 -1.21
CA GLU A 247 -13.29 -3.44 -0.48
C GLU A 247 -12.84 -1.98 -0.52
N TRP A 248 -11.58 -1.72 -0.15
CA TRP A 248 -11.03 -0.36 -0.18
C TRP A 248 -11.08 0.25 -1.59
N SER A 249 -10.78 -0.54 -2.63
CA SER A 249 -10.85 -0.09 -4.02
C SER A 249 -12.26 0.31 -4.44
N LEU A 250 -13.25 -0.53 -4.13
CA LEU A 250 -14.65 -0.31 -4.48
C LEU A 250 -15.23 0.89 -3.71
N GLU A 251 -15.03 0.94 -2.39
CA GLU A 251 -15.47 2.06 -1.56
C GLU A 251 -14.84 3.37 -2.04
N TRP A 252 -13.53 3.40 -2.28
CA TRP A 252 -12.83 4.59 -2.71
C TRP A 252 -13.31 5.08 -4.08
N HIS A 253 -13.42 4.19 -5.06
CA HIS A 253 -13.74 4.61 -6.43
C HIS A 253 -15.24 4.85 -6.64
N MET A 254 -16.11 3.97 -6.15
CA MET A 254 -17.56 4.10 -6.34
C MET A 254 -18.20 4.96 -5.26
N GLY A 255 -17.77 4.82 -4.01
CA GLY A 255 -18.31 5.54 -2.85
C GLY A 255 -17.79 6.98 -2.79
N VAL A 256 -16.47 7.16 -2.73
CA VAL A 256 -15.84 8.47 -2.53
C VAL A 256 -15.74 9.25 -3.84
N LEU A 257 -15.11 8.68 -4.86
CA LEU A 257 -14.86 9.37 -6.14
C LEU A 257 -16.06 9.36 -7.09
N LYS A 258 -17.13 8.63 -6.75
CA LYS A 258 -18.34 8.45 -7.59
C LYS A 258 -18.04 8.04 -9.03
N LYS A 259 -16.96 7.28 -9.24
CA LYS A 259 -16.60 6.75 -10.56
C LYS A 259 -17.53 5.62 -10.96
N GLN A 260 -17.70 5.48 -12.27
CA GLN A 260 -18.39 4.36 -12.88
C GLN A 260 -17.40 3.54 -13.70
N VAL A 261 -17.67 2.24 -13.80
CA VAL A 261 -16.97 1.39 -14.76
C VAL A 261 -17.46 1.71 -16.17
N SER A 262 -16.55 1.66 -17.11
CA SER A 262 -16.80 1.95 -18.52
C SER A 262 -17.62 0.83 -19.19
N GLY A 263 -17.65 -0.36 -18.59
CA GLY A 263 -18.12 -1.59 -19.20
C GLY A 263 -17.03 -2.14 -20.10
N GLY A 264 -16.55 -3.36 -19.86
CA GLY A 264 -15.59 -3.98 -20.77
C GLY A 264 -16.18 -4.09 -22.16
N ASP A 265 -15.49 -3.57 -23.19
CA ASP A 265 -15.78 -3.92 -24.58
C ASP A 265 -15.72 -5.45 -24.68
N ARG A 266 -16.86 -6.05 -25.05
CA ARG A 266 -17.00 -7.50 -25.22
C ARG A 266 -16.14 -8.03 -26.35
#